data_AF-A0A2U1AFQ0-F1
#
_entry.id   AF-A0A2U1AFQ0-F1
#
_cell.length_a   1.000
_cell.length_b   1.000
_cell.length_c   1.000
_cell.angle_alpha   90.00
_cell.angle_beta   90.00
_cell.angle_gamma   90.00
#
_symmetry.space_group_name_H-M   'P 1'
#
loop_
_entity.id
_entity.type
_entity.pdbx_description
1 polymer ?
#
loop_
_entity_poly.entity_id
_entity_poly.type
_entity_poly.pdbx_seq_one_letter_code
_entity_poly.pdbx_strand_id
1 'polypeptide(L)'
;LIDANSDKDLAQLTDGSTLSFSALGTKKFNFRANFDQSTVANVKFELVGAKGHSSTDKAAPFALFGDDGRGNYYYNQILPTGSYTLKATPYSASGVAGTPVQVRFNIVESGPNSFAPSTSDETATTTPVVNNNAVSLTLIDANSDKDLAQLTDGSTLSFSALGTKKFNFRANFDQSTVANVKFELVGAKGHSSTDKAAPFALFGDDGRGNYYYNQILPTGSYTLKATPYSASGVAGTPVQVSFNIKE
;
A
#
# COMPACT_ATOMS: atom_id res chain seq x y z
N LEU A 1 -10.41 2.86 -14.72
CA LEU A 1 -11.75 3.43 -14.50
C LEU A 1 -12.36 3.71 -15.86
N ILE A 2 -13.59 3.26 -16.09
CA ILE A 2 -14.29 3.34 -17.39
C ILE A 2 -15.64 4.03 -17.22
N ASP A 3 -16.03 4.89 -18.16
CA ASP A 3 -17.39 5.42 -18.26
C ASP A 3 -18.32 4.33 -18.83
N ALA A 4 -19.29 3.91 -18.02
CA ALA A 4 -20.19 2.81 -18.36
C ALA A 4 -21.38 3.23 -19.25
N ASN A 5 -21.33 4.43 -19.86
CA ASN A 5 -22.24 4.83 -20.95
C ASN A 5 -21.54 4.91 -22.31
N SER A 6 -20.20 5.05 -22.33
CA SER A 6 -19.43 5.25 -23.56
C SER A 6 -18.30 4.25 -23.75
N ASP A 7 -18.10 3.37 -22.76
CA ASP A 7 -17.09 2.31 -22.68
C ASP A 7 -15.64 2.78 -22.84
N LYS A 8 -15.42 4.08 -22.64
CA LYS A 8 -14.10 4.73 -22.71
C LYS A 8 -13.40 4.72 -21.36
N ASP A 9 -12.09 4.51 -21.41
CA ASP A 9 -11.20 4.72 -20.27
C ASP A 9 -11.25 6.19 -19.82
N LEU A 10 -11.64 6.40 -18.56
CA LEU A 10 -11.67 7.71 -17.91
C LEU A 10 -10.32 8.06 -17.30
N ALA A 11 -9.70 7.09 -16.61
CA ALA A 11 -8.41 7.22 -15.93
C ALA A 11 -7.89 5.86 -15.45
N GLN A 12 -6.56 5.77 -15.25
CA GLN A 12 -5.97 4.75 -14.40
C GLN A 12 -6.25 5.08 -12.93
N LEU A 13 -6.69 4.08 -12.15
CA LEU A 13 -6.92 4.24 -10.72
C LEU A 13 -5.67 3.81 -9.97
N THR A 14 -5.05 4.73 -9.23
CA THR A 14 -3.94 4.44 -8.32
C THR A 14 -4.39 4.56 -6.86
N ASP A 15 -3.63 3.96 -5.94
CA ASP A 15 -3.89 4.13 -4.51
C ASP A 15 -3.81 5.63 -4.11
N GLY A 16 -4.76 6.08 -3.29
CA GLY A 16 -4.94 7.49 -2.93
C GLY A 16 -5.70 8.35 -3.93
N SER A 17 -6.21 7.81 -5.05
CA SER A 17 -6.92 8.60 -6.07
C SER A 17 -8.17 9.31 -5.51
N THR A 18 -8.50 10.47 -6.06
CA THR A 18 -9.76 11.19 -5.78
C THR A 18 -10.59 11.29 -7.04
N LEU A 19 -11.78 10.68 -7.01
CA LEU A 19 -12.80 10.71 -8.05
C LEU A 19 -13.79 11.82 -7.73
N SER A 20 -13.86 12.87 -8.55
CA SER A 20 -14.90 13.90 -8.46
C SER A 20 -15.96 13.66 -9.53
N PHE A 21 -17.23 13.57 -9.14
CA PHE A 21 -18.32 13.47 -10.12
C PHE A 21 -18.38 14.68 -11.06
N SER A 22 -18.15 15.91 -10.54
CA SER A 22 -18.15 17.11 -11.39
C SER A 22 -17.02 17.10 -12.43
N ALA A 23 -15.85 16.56 -12.09
CA ALA A 23 -14.71 16.50 -13.01
C ALA A 23 -14.71 15.27 -13.93
N LEU A 24 -15.37 14.18 -13.55
CA LEU A 24 -15.62 13.01 -14.41
C LEU A 24 -16.80 13.22 -15.37
N GLY A 25 -17.72 14.14 -15.08
CA GLY A 25 -18.94 14.36 -15.86
C GLY A 25 -19.96 13.22 -15.80
N THR A 26 -19.68 12.14 -15.08
CA THR A 26 -20.52 10.94 -14.95
C THR A 26 -20.50 10.39 -13.52
N LYS A 27 -21.64 9.84 -13.08
CA LYS A 27 -21.76 9.01 -11.86
C LYS A 27 -21.86 7.51 -12.18
N LYS A 28 -21.73 7.15 -13.46
CA LYS A 28 -21.91 5.80 -14.01
C LYS A 28 -20.57 5.33 -14.56
N PHE A 29 -19.84 4.56 -13.76
CA PHE A 29 -18.52 4.06 -14.13
C PHE A 29 -18.30 2.65 -13.58
N ASN A 30 -17.34 1.96 -14.16
CA ASN A 30 -16.91 0.62 -13.77
C ASN A 30 -15.38 0.57 -13.57
N PHE A 31 -14.91 -0.47 -12.90
CA PHE A 31 -13.51 -0.68 -12.54
C PHE A 31 -12.97 -1.91 -13.28
N ARG A 32 -12.37 -1.69 -14.45
CA ARG A 32 -11.62 -2.73 -15.19
C ARG A 32 -10.29 -3.03 -14.50
N ALA A 33 -9.94 -4.30 -14.37
CA ALA A 33 -8.60 -4.75 -13.97
C ALA A 33 -7.82 -5.26 -15.20
N ASN A 34 -6.63 -4.69 -15.44
CA ASN A 34 -5.79 -5.03 -16.58
C ASN A 34 -4.81 -6.15 -16.19
N PHE A 35 -5.28 -7.41 -16.20
CA PHE A 35 -4.43 -8.59 -16.04
C PHE A 35 -4.13 -9.25 -17.39
N ASP A 36 -3.00 -9.97 -17.48
CA ASP A 36 -2.66 -10.79 -18.63
C ASP A 36 -3.64 -11.97 -18.78
N GLN A 37 -4.40 -11.94 -19.87
CA GLN A 37 -5.46 -12.90 -20.17
C GLN A 37 -4.92 -14.28 -20.57
N SER A 38 -3.62 -14.41 -20.87
CA SER A 38 -2.98 -15.70 -21.15
C SER A 38 -2.72 -16.51 -19.88
N THR A 39 -2.67 -15.86 -18.71
CA THR A 39 -2.38 -16.47 -17.41
C THR A 39 -3.54 -16.39 -16.40
N VAL A 40 -4.46 -15.43 -16.56
CA VAL A 40 -5.61 -15.21 -15.67
C VAL A 40 -6.91 -15.63 -16.33
N ALA A 41 -7.66 -16.51 -15.65
CA ALA A 41 -8.94 -17.04 -16.12
C ALA A 41 -10.15 -16.36 -15.46
N ASN A 42 -10.01 -15.83 -14.24
CA ASN A 42 -11.05 -15.06 -13.56
C ASN A 42 -10.44 -14.11 -12.53
N VAL A 43 -11.18 -13.08 -12.14
CA VAL A 43 -10.78 -12.07 -11.16
C VAL A 43 -11.87 -11.92 -10.11
N LYS A 44 -11.54 -12.16 -8.84
CA LYS A 44 -12.42 -11.83 -7.71
C LYS A 44 -12.21 -10.37 -7.32
N PHE A 45 -13.26 -9.58 -7.38
CA PHE A 45 -13.27 -8.21 -6.90
C PHE A 45 -13.91 -8.10 -5.51
N GLU A 46 -13.31 -7.28 -4.65
CA GLU A 46 -13.75 -7.00 -3.29
C GLU A 46 -13.68 -5.48 -3.08
N LEU A 47 -14.83 -4.81 -3.08
CA LEU A 47 -14.99 -3.39 -2.76
C LEU A 47 -15.53 -3.25 -1.33
N VAL A 48 -14.84 -2.48 -0.49
CA VAL A 48 -15.27 -2.12 0.86
C VAL A 48 -15.14 -0.61 1.09
N GLY A 49 -15.83 -0.07 2.09
CA GLY A 49 -15.87 1.36 2.38
C GLY A 49 -17.29 1.88 2.52
N ALA A 50 -17.57 3.10 2.04
CA ALA A 50 -18.89 3.73 2.11
C ALA A 50 -20.03 2.93 1.44
N LYS A 51 -19.69 1.98 0.54
CA LYS A 51 -20.58 0.91 0.10
C LYS A 51 -19.78 -0.35 -0.24
N GLY A 52 -20.23 -1.50 0.24
CA GLY A 52 -19.61 -2.79 -0.10
C GLY A 52 -20.12 -3.39 -1.42
N HIS A 53 -19.25 -4.09 -2.14
CA HIS A 53 -19.62 -5.00 -3.23
C HIS A 53 -18.57 -6.12 -3.37
N SER A 54 -18.98 -7.30 -3.83
CA SER A 54 -18.05 -8.39 -4.14
C SER A 54 -18.59 -9.18 -5.32
N SER A 55 -17.71 -9.53 -6.23
CA SER A 55 -18.03 -10.20 -7.49
C SER A 55 -16.85 -11.06 -7.94
N THR A 56 -17.11 -12.00 -8.86
CA THR A 56 -16.04 -12.74 -9.55
C THR A 56 -16.35 -12.70 -11.02
N ASP A 57 -15.49 -12.01 -11.77
CA ASP A 57 -15.59 -11.93 -13.22
C ASP A 57 -14.79 -13.06 -13.87
N LYS A 58 -15.39 -13.75 -14.84
CA LYS A 58 -14.85 -14.95 -15.49
C LYS A 58 -14.59 -14.77 -16.98
N ALA A 59 -14.87 -13.59 -17.51
CA ALA A 59 -14.53 -13.21 -18.87
C ALA A 59 -13.67 -11.95 -18.82
N ALA A 60 -12.71 -11.83 -19.74
CA ALA A 60 -12.08 -10.55 -19.99
C ALA A 60 -13.00 -9.75 -20.93
N PRO A 61 -13.13 -8.41 -20.75
CA PRO A 61 -12.36 -7.54 -19.86
C PRO A 61 -12.87 -7.45 -18.40
N PHE A 62 -12.13 -8.08 -17.47
CA PHE A 62 -12.55 -8.22 -16.07
C PHE A 62 -12.94 -6.91 -15.39
N ALA A 63 -14.17 -6.81 -14.89
CA ALA A 63 -14.72 -5.59 -14.30
C ALA A 63 -15.51 -5.84 -12.99
N LEU A 64 -15.41 -4.91 -12.02
CA LEU A 64 -16.09 -5.01 -10.71
C LEU A 64 -17.60 -5.26 -10.84
N PHE A 65 -18.29 -4.54 -11.72
CA PHE A 65 -19.73 -4.71 -11.95
C PHE A 65 -20.06 -5.60 -13.15
N GLY A 66 -19.04 -6.22 -13.77
CA GLY A 66 -19.12 -7.02 -14.99
C GLY A 66 -19.34 -6.21 -16.28
N ASP A 67 -19.31 -6.93 -17.39
CA ASP A 67 -19.58 -6.46 -18.75
C ASP A 67 -20.33 -7.56 -19.55
N ASP A 68 -20.59 -7.32 -20.84
CA ASP A 68 -21.31 -8.26 -21.73
C ASP A 68 -20.41 -9.18 -22.56
N GLY A 69 -19.08 -9.12 -22.37
CA GLY A 69 -18.08 -9.81 -23.18
C GLY A 69 -17.89 -9.22 -24.58
N ARG A 70 -18.54 -8.09 -24.89
CA ARG A 70 -18.48 -7.38 -26.18
C ARG A 70 -18.02 -5.93 -26.03
N GLY A 71 -17.63 -5.55 -24.81
CA GLY A 71 -17.10 -4.22 -24.48
C GLY A 71 -18.11 -3.28 -23.83
N ASN A 72 -19.37 -3.67 -23.60
CA ASN A 72 -20.34 -2.84 -22.89
C ASN A 72 -20.21 -3.07 -21.37
N TYR A 73 -19.73 -2.10 -20.62
CA TYR A 73 -19.52 -2.22 -19.16
C TYR A 73 -20.79 -1.88 -18.38
N TYR A 74 -21.14 -2.69 -17.38
CA TYR A 74 -22.32 -2.40 -16.55
C TYR A 74 -22.02 -1.36 -15.46
N TYR A 75 -23.05 -0.61 -15.06
CA TYR A 75 -23.07 0.22 -13.86
C TYR A 75 -24.27 -0.17 -12.99
N ASN A 76 -24.18 -1.30 -12.30
CA ASN A 76 -25.32 -1.84 -11.52
C ASN A 76 -25.85 -0.89 -10.43
N GLN A 77 -25.05 0.10 -10.01
CA GLN A 77 -25.42 1.06 -8.97
C GLN A 77 -24.51 2.29 -8.99
N ILE A 78 -25.06 3.46 -8.63
CA ILE A 78 -24.24 4.63 -8.27
C ILE A 78 -23.60 4.36 -6.90
N LEU A 79 -22.27 4.52 -6.81
CA LEU A 79 -21.56 4.53 -5.53
C LEU A 79 -21.74 5.91 -4.87
N PRO A 80 -22.10 5.98 -3.58
CA PRO A 80 -22.14 7.26 -2.85
C PRO A 80 -20.74 7.89 -2.70
N THR A 81 -20.69 9.16 -2.29
CA THR A 81 -19.45 9.81 -1.88
C THR A 81 -18.88 9.16 -0.62
N GLY A 82 -17.56 9.16 -0.47
CA GLY A 82 -16.85 8.55 0.64
C GLY A 82 -15.58 7.79 0.25
N SER A 83 -14.94 7.17 1.23
CA SER A 83 -13.72 6.38 1.04
C SER A 83 -14.01 4.93 0.68
N TYR A 84 -13.17 4.37 -0.17
CA TYR A 84 -13.26 3.01 -0.69
C TYR A 84 -11.91 2.32 -0.75
N THR A 85 -11.91 1.01 -0.58
CA THR A 85 -10.82 0.09 -0.94
C THR A 85 -11.36 -0.90 -1.96
N LEU A 86 -10.74 -0.98 -3.13
CA LEU A 86 -11.01 -1.99 -4.14
C LEU A 86 -9.81 -2.92 -4.26
N LYS A 87 -10.05 -4.22 -4.10
CA LYS A 87 -9.08 -5.29 -4.34
C LYS A 87 -9.56 -6.18 -5.48
N ALA A 88 -8.66 -6.52 -6.39
CA ALA A 88 -8.87 -7.41 -7.52
C ALA A 88 -7.85 -8.55 -7.44
N THR A 89 -8.32 -9.77 -7.16
CA THR A 89 -7.48 -10.96 -7.02
C THR A 89 -7.62 -11.83 -8.28
N PRO A 90 -6.57 -11.97 -9.10
CA PRO A 90 -6.61 -12.84 -10.27
C PRO A 90 -6.51 -14.31 -9.85
N TYR A 91 -7.12 -15.20 -10.63
CA TYR A 91 -7.05 -16.65 -10.48
C TYR A 91 -6.74 -17.29 -11.83
N SER A 92 -5.82 -18.25 -11.82
CA SER A 92 -5.54 -19.10 -12.99
C SER A 92 -6.71 -20.04 -13.30
N ALA A 93 -6.67 -20.71 -14.45
CA ALA A 93 -7.65 -21.74 -14.82
C ALA A 93 -7.70 -22.93 -13.85
N SER A 94 -6.61 -23.19 -13.13
CA SER A 94 -6.52 -24.20 -12.06
C SER A 94 -7.00 -23.70 -10.69
N GLY A 95 -7.50 -22.46 -10.59
CA GLY A 95 -8.00 -21.88 -9.35
C GLY A 95 -6.91 -21.40 -8.38
N VAL A 96 -5.65 -21.32 -8.81
CA VAL A 96 -4.57 -20.74 -7.99
C VAL A 96 -4.70 -19.22 -8.02
N ALA A 97 -4.78 -18.60 -6.84
CA ALA A 97 -4.77 -17.16 -6.69
C ALA A 97 -3.40 -16.57 -7.06
N GLY A 98 -3.37 -15.59 -7.95
CA GLY A 98 -2.21 -14.75 -8.21
C GLY A 98 -2.15 -13.52 -7.29
N THR A 99 -1.16 -12.67 -7.51
CA THR A 99 -0.98 -11.44 -6.71
C THR A 99 -2.16 -10.48 -6.92
N PRO A 100 -2.89 -10.10 -5.85
CA PRO A 100 -3.98 -9.14 -5.97
C PRO A 100 -3.47 -7.72 -6.18
N VAL A 101 -4.17 -6.95 -7.02
CA VAL A 101 -4.02 -5.49 -7.08
C VAL A 101 -5.02 -4.87 -6.11
N GLN A 102 -4.56 -3.97 -5.24
CA GLN A 102 -5.42 -3.24 -4.31
C GLN A 102 -5.16 -1.75 -4.41
N VAL A 103 -6.23 -0.96 -4.46
CA VAL A 103 -6.19 0.50 -4.48
C VAL A 103 -7.27 1.08 -3.59
N ARG A 104 -6.97 2.17 -2.90
CA ARG A 104 -7.93 2.97 -2.15
C ARG A 104 -8.16 4.29 -2.85
N PHE A 105 -9.37 4.81 -2.74
CA PHE A 105 -9.76 6.05 -3.38
C PHE A 105 -10.91 6.72 -2.64
N ASN A 106 -11.05 8.03 -2.83
CA ASN A 106 -12.20 8.80 -2.35
C ASN A 106 -13.10 9.16 -3.53
N ILE A 107 -14.42 9.10 -3.31
CA ILE A 107 -15.43 9.69 -4.19
C ILE A 107 -15.93 10.98 -3.54
N VAL A 108 -15.88 12.09 -4.28
CA VAL A 108 -16.37 13.42 -3.86
C VAL A 108 -17.36 13.98 -4.88
N GLU A 109 -18.28 14.83 -4.44
CA GLU A 109 -19.29 15.43 -5.32
C GLU A 109 -18.65 16.44 -6.29
N SER A 110 -17.76 17.30 -5.78
CA SER A 110 -17.04 18.32 -6.57
C SER A 110 -15.59 18.50 -6.13
N GLY A 111 -14.77 19.02 -7.05
CA GLY A 111 -13.33 19.24 -6.86
C GLY A 111 -12.52 18.81 -8.09
N PRO A 112 -11.18 18.98 -8.08
CA PRO A 112 -10.32 18.38 -9.09
C PRO A 112 -10.29 16.86 -8.93
N ASN A 113 -10.23 16.12 -10.03
CA ASN A 113 -9.78 14.74 -10.00
C ASN A 113 -8.30 14.71 -9.60
N SER A 114 -7.93 13.74 -8.77
CA SER A 114 -6.52 13.41 -8.50
C SER A 114 -6.27 11.98 -8.91
N PHE A 115 -5.58 11.83 -10.04
CA PHE A 115 -5.04 10.58 -10.56
C PHE A 115 -3.53 10.75 -10.66
N ALA A 116 -2.74 9.72 -10.36
CA ALA A 116 -1.36 9.72 -10.81
C ALA A 116 -1.34 9.76 -12.36
N PRO A 117 -0.41 10.50 -13.00
CA PRO A 117 -0.38 10.62 -14.45
C PRO A 117 -0.24 9.25 -15.11
N SER A 118 -1.17 8.93 -16.01
CA SER A 118 -1.19 7.68 -16.75
C SER A 118 -0.17 7.73 -17.88
N THR A 119 0.98 7.06 -17.72
CA THR A 119 1.91 6.79 -18.82
C THR A 119 1.50 5.48 -19.51
N SER A 120 0.75 5.59 -20.59
CA SER A 120 0.47 4.48 -21.49
C SER A 120 1.70 4.20 -22.37
N ASP A 121 2.60 3.32 -21.91
CA ASP A 121 3.42 2.51 -22.79
C ASP A 121 3.91 1.22 -22.09
N GLU A 122 4.31 0.24 -22.90
CA GLU A 122 4.62 -1.13 -22.46
C GLU A 122 6.06 -1.28 -21.92
N THR A 123 6.27 -2.27 -21.04
CA THR A 123 7.59 -2.78 -20.60
C THR A 123 8.61 -1.80 -19.96
N ALA A 124 8.42 -1.46 -18.68
CA ALA A 124 9.54 -1.17 -17.77
C ALA A 124 9.23 -1.56 -16.32
N THR A 125 10.16 -2.29 -15.69
CA THR A 125 10.04 -2.74 -14.29
C THR A 125 10.40 -1.62 -13.32
N THR A 126 9.46 -0.72 -13.03
CA THR A 126 9.62 0.30 -11.98
C THR A 126 8.45 0.28 -11.01
N THR A 127 8.68 -0.29 -9.82
CA THR A 127 7.71 -0.36 -8.71
C THR A 127 7.29 1.03 -8.23
N PRO A 128 6.00 1.41 -8.31
CA PRO A 128 5.49 2.62 -7.68
C PRO A 128 5.24 2.37 -6.19
N VAL A 129 5.84 3.20 -5.34
CA VAL A 129 5.56 3.25 -3.89
C VAL A 129 4.31 4.09 -3.66
N VAL A 130 3.19 3.46 -3.28
CA VAL A 130 2.09 4.15 -2.57
C VAL A 130 1.58 3.20 -1.48
N ASN A 131 1.26 3.78 -0.32
CA ASN A 131 1.17 3.05 0.94
C ASN A 131 -0.22 3.22 1.57
N ASN A 132 -0.91 2.10 1.80
CA ASN A 132 -1.44 1.59 3.09
C ASN A 132 -2.53 0.51 2.78
N ASN A 133 -2.92 -0.49 3.59
CA ASN A 133 -2.54 -0.94 4.94
C ASN A 133 -1.13 -0.51 5.33
N ALA A 134 -1.03 0.38 6.32
CA ALA A 134 0.11 1.26 6.50
C ALA A 134 1.35 0.53 7.02
N VAL A 135 2.04 -0.18 6.14
CA VAL A 135 3.42 -0.62 6.37
C VAL A 135 4.29 0.64 6.40
N SER A 136 4.30 1.22 7.58
CA SER A 136 4.95 2.48 7.92
C SER A 136 6.03 2.19 8.94
N LEU A 137 7.12 2.94 8.85
CA LEU A 137 8.13 2.97 9.89
C LEU A 137 7.77 4.11 10.84
N THR A 138 7.76 3.85 12.14
CA THR A 138 7.58 4.86 13.19
C THR A 138 8.87 4.96 13.98
N LEU A 139 9.34 6.19 14.19
CA LEU A 139 10.42 6.49 15.12
C LEU A 139 9.85 6.53 16.55
N ILE A 140 10.45 5.79 17.47
CA ILE A 140 10.03 5.66 18.88
C ILE A 140 11.09 6.26 19.79
N ASP A 141 10.72 7.08 20.78
CA ASP A 141 11.63 7.45 21.88
C ASP A 141 11.80 6.25 22.82
N ALA A 142 13.01 5.68 22.82
CA ALA A 142 13.33 4.48 23.58
C ALA A 142 13.64 4.76 25.07
N ASN A 143 13.38 5.98 25.56
CA ASN A 143 13.31 6.27 27.01
C ASN A 143 11.88 6.33 27.55
N SER A 144 10.89 6.60 26.70
CA SER A 144 9.50 6.83 27.11
C SER A 144 8.47 5.96 26.39
N ASP A 145 8.94 5.11 25.47
CA ASP A 145 8.17 4.16 24.65
C ASP A 145 7.09 4.81 23.78
N LYS A 146 7.28 6.10 23.44
CA LYS A 146 6.32 6.91 22.68
C LYS A 146 6.74 7.08 21.23
N ASP A 147 5.75 7.00 20.35
CA ASP A 147 5.86 7.42 18.94
C ASP A 147 6.29 8.89 18.87
N LEU A 148 7.45 9.15 18.26
CA LEU A 148 8.00 10.48 18.00
C LEU A 148 7.48 11.04 16.66
N ALA A 149 7.58 10.23 15.60
CA ALA A 149 7.22 10.62 14.24
C ALA A 149 7.02 9.39 13.35
N GLN A 150 6.19 9.52 12.31
CA GLN A 150 6.24 8.59 11.19
C GLN A 150 7.47 8.91 10.32
N LEU A 151 8.23 7.88 9.95
CA LEU A 151 9.39 8.00 9.09
C LEU A 151 8.99 7.81 7.62
N THR A 152 9.22 8.84 6.80
CA THR A 152 9.00 8.84 5.35
C THR A 152 10.33 8.99 4.61
N ASP A 153 10.36 8.64 3.32
CA ASP A 153 11.55 8.87 2.49
C ASP A 153 11.90 10.36 2.41
N GLY A 154 13.19 10.69 2.53
CA GLY A 154 13.70 12.06 2.64
C GLY A 154 13.64 12.68 4.05
N SER A 155 13.13 11.96 5.06
CA SER A 155 13.01 12.49 6.44
C SER A 155 14.33 13.05 6.99
N THR A 156 14.25 14.14 7.74
CA THR A 156 15.38 14.66 8.53
C THR A 156 15.08 14.53 10.02
N LEU A 157 15.88 13.73 10.72
CA LEU A 157 15.82 13.54 12.16
C LEU A 157 16.89 14.45 12.79
N SER A 158 16.48 15.45 13.56
CA SER A 158 17.39 16.33 14.30
C SER A 158 17.32 15.99 15.79
N PHE A 159 18.45 15.73 16.43
CA PHE A 159 18.47 15.39 17.85
C PHE A 159 17.91 16.51 18.74
N SER A 160 18.21 17.77 18.42
CA SER A 160 17.68 18.94 19.11
C SER A 160 16.15 19.08 18.95
N ALA A 161 15.59 18.72 17.79
CA ALA A 161 14.14 18.69 17.58
C ALA A 161 13.44 17.50 18.26
N LEU A 162 14.10 16.34 18.32
CA LEU A 162 13.56 15.12 18.95
C LEU A 162 13.73 15.09 20.48
N GLY A 163 14.64 15.89 21.03
CA GLY A 163 14.97 15.90 22.47
C GLY A 163 15.71 14.65 22.98
N THR A 164 15.99 13.67 22.10
CA THR A 164 16.63 12.39 22.45
C THR A 164 17.58 11.92 21.34
N LYS A 165 18.67 11.25 21.73
CA LYS A 165 19.55 10.47 20.83
C LYS A 165 19.32 8.95 20.94
N LYS A 166 18.31 8.54 21.73
CA LYS A 166 17.96 7.15 22.01
C LYS A 166 16.58 6.89 21.43
N PHE A 167 16.54 6.26 20.26
CA PHE A 167 15.31 5.94 19.56
C PHE A 167 15.42 4.58 18.89
N ASN A 168 14.26 4.00 18.62
CA ASN A 168 14.10 2.74 17.89
C ASN A 168 13.19 2.98 16.67
N PHE A 169 13.15 2.02 15.76
CA PHE A 169 12.36 2.08 14.54
C PHE A 169 11.38 0.91 14.51
N ARG A 170 10.10 1.17 14.73
CA ARG A 170 9.02 0.17 14.69
C ARG A 170 8.49 0.05 13.27
N ALA A 171 8.29 -1.18 12.78
CA ALA A 171 7.60 -1.42 11.51
C ALA A 171 6.16 -1.88 11.75
N ASN A 172 5.19 -1.08 11.29
CA ASN A 172 3.77 -1.31 11.52
C ASN A 172 3.19 -2.29 10.49
N PHE A 173 3.53 -3.57 10.63
CA PHE A 173 2.96 -4.65 9.82
C PHE A 173 1.68 -5.25 10.44
N ASP A 174 0.84 -5.86 9.60
CA ASP A 174 -0.33 -6.63 10.05
C ASP A 174 0.11 -7.97 10.66
N GLN A 175 0.04 -8.04 11.99
CA GLN A 175 0.45 -9.18 12.82
C GLN A 175 -0.36 -10.46 12.54
N SER A 176 -1.53 -10.37 11.89
CA SER A 176 -2.31 -11.54 11.47
C SER A 176 -1.70 -12.27 10.26
N THR A 177 -0.77 -11.62 9.54
CA THR A 177 -0.14 -12.13 8.31
C THR A 177 1.39 -12.23 8.38
N VAL A 178 2.02 -11.45 9.27
CA VAL A 178 3.48 -11.37 9.41
C VAL A 178 3.92 -12.05 10.70
N ALA A 179 4.83 -13.03 10.58
CA ALA A 179 5.37 -13.79 11.71
C ALA A 179 6.75 -13.28 12.17
N ASN A 180 7.50 -12.63 11.29
CA ASN A 180 8.77 -11.98 11.63
C ASN A 180 9.12 -10.90 10.59
N VAL A 181 10.01 -9.97 10.97
CA VAL A 181 10.46 -8.87 10.12
C VAL A 181 11.99 -8.82 10.14
N LYS A 182 12.62 -8.92 8.97
CA LYS A 182 14.06 -8.67 8.80
C LYS A 182 14.28 -7.18 8.58
N PHE A 183 15.12 -6.56 9.41
CA PHE A 183 15.53 -5.17 9.25
C PHE A 183 16.96 -5.06 8.70
N GLU A 184 17.17 -4.09 7.82
CA GLU A 184 18.43 -3.79 7.15
C GLU A 184 18.63 -2.26 7.17
N LEU A 185 19.49 -1.77 8.07
CA LEU A 185 19.93 -0.37 8.14
C LEU A 185 21.33 -0.25 7.52
N VAL A 186 21.48 0.63 6.55
CA VAL A 186 22.75 0.98 5.91
C VAL A 186 22.95 2.50 5.90
N GLY A 187 24.19 2.97 5.76
CA GLY A 187 24.53 4.40 5.78
C GLY A 187 25.74 4.69 6.67
N ALA A 188 25.72 5.83 7.37
CA ALA A 188 26.80 6.26 8.26
C ALA A 188 27.09 5.27 9.42
N LYS A 189 26.12 4.40 9.75
CA LYS A 189 26.33 3.18 10.55
C LYS A 189 25.39 2.07 10.09
N GLY A 190 25.92 0.85 9.92
CA GLY A 190 25.12 -0.33 9.57
C GLY A 190 24.52 -1.04 10.78
N HIS A 191 23.34 -1.66 10.60
CA HIS A 191 22.78 -2.64 11.51
C HIS A 191 21.83 -3.58 10.76
N SER A 192 21.75 -4.85 11.15
CA SER A 192 20.70 -5.76 10.66
C SER A 192 20.27 -6.70 11.78
N SER A 193 18.98 -6.96 11.82
CA SER A 193 18.31 -7.75 12.85
C SER A 193 17.13 -8.49 12.23
N THR A 194 16.56 -9.44 12.96
CA THR A 194 15.29 -10.07 12.59
C THR A 194 14.46 -10.22 13.84
N ASP A 195 13.35 -9.50 13.87
CA ASP A 195 12.42 -9.51 14.98
C ASP A 195 11.31 -10.54 14.72
N LYS A 196 11.00 -11.35 15.73
CA LYS A 196 10.07 -12.49 15.65
C LYS A 196 8.85 -12.32 16.55
N ALA A 197 8.77 -11.22 17.28
CA ALA A 197 7.61 -10.84 18.06
C ALA A 197 7.14 -9.45 17.60
N ALA A 198 5.85 -9.19 17.69
CA ALA A 198 5.35 -7.83 17.55
C ALA A 198 5.33 -7.18 18.95
N PRO A 199 5.63 -5.87 19.07
CA PRO A 199 5.86 -4.88 18.01
C PRO A 199 7.25 -4.92 17.33
N PHE A 200 7.29 -5.29 16.06
CA PHE A 200 8.55 -5.49 15.32
C PHE A 200 9.42 -4.21 15.29
N ALA A 201 10.64 -4.28 15.84
CA ALA A 201 11.52 -3.12 15.97
C ALA A 201 12.98 -3.41 15.56
N LEU A 202 13.65 -2.42 14.95
CA LEU A 202 15.05 -2.55 14.48
C LEU A 202 16.02 -3.00 15.57
N PHE A 203 15.90 -2.44 16.79
CA PHE A 203 16.73 -2.81 17.94
C PHE A 203 16.03 -3.78 18.91
N GLY A 204 14.82 -4.25 18.55
CA GLY A 204 13.97 -5.11 19.37
C GLY A 204 13.28 -4.40 20.54
N ASP A 205 12.42 -5.15 21.23
CA ASP A 205 11.67 -4.75 22.41
C ASP A 205 11.51 -5.96 23.38
N ASP A 206 10.78 -5.77 24.49
CA ASP A 206 10.54 -6.83 25.50
C ASP A 206 9.21 -7.61 25.33
N GLY A 207 8.44 -7.32 24.28
CA GLY A 207 7.10 -7.85 24.04
C GLY A 207 6.03 -7.31 24.99
N ARG A 208 6.37 -6.33 25.85
CA ARG A 208 5.50 -5.72 26.86
C ARG A 208 5.42 -4.19 26.72
N GLY A 209 6.09 -3.64 25.70
CA GLY A 209 6.04 -2.24 25.31
C GLY A 209 7.30 -1.43 25.60
N ASN A 210 8.38 -2.03 26.10
CA ASN A 210 9.67 -1.37 26.33
C ASN A 210 10.61 -1.57 25.12
N TYR A 211 10.89 -0.49 24.38
CA TYR A 211 11.72 -0.52 23.18
C TYR A 211 13.20 -0.31 23.50
N TYR A 212 14.06 -1.18 23.01
CA TYR A 212 15.50 -1.07 23.29
C TYR A 212 16.20 -0.01 22.44
N TYR A 213 17.30 0.55 22.96
CA TYR A 213 18.23 1.41 22.22
C TYR A 213 19.67 0.86 22.32
N ASN A 214 19.93 -0.23 21.60
CA ASN A 214 21.21 -0.93 21.70
C ASN A 214 22.44 -0.10 21.25
N GLN A 215 22.22 1.01 20.54
CA GLN A 215 23.27 1.93 20.10
C GLN A 215 22.72 3.31 19.77
N ILE A 216 23.55 4.35 19.94
CA ILE A 216 23.33 5.66 19.34
C ILE A 216 23.79 5.61 17.88
N LEU A 217 22.96 6.11 16.96
CA LEU A 217 23.34 6.33 15.56
C LEU A 217 24.02 7.69 15.41
N PRO A 218 25.21 7.80 14.77
CA PRO A 218 25.82 9.10 14.47
C PRO A 218 25.02 9.89 13.43
N THR A 219 25.31 11.19 13.31
CA THR A 219 24.78 12.03 12.22
C THR A 219 25.25 11.53 10.84
N GLY A 220 24.46 11.80 9.81
CA GLY A 220 24.70 11.33 8.44
C GLY A 220 23.46 10.74 7.77
N SER A 221 23.63 10.23 6.55
CA SER A 221 22.57 9.63 5.75
C SER A 221 22.42 8.13 6.02
N TYR A 222 21.17 7.66 5.96
CA TYR A 222 20.78 6.27 6.22
C TYR A 222 19.69 5.82 5.25
N THR A 223 19.64 4.52 5.00
CA THR A 223 18.49 3.83 4.41
C THR A 223 18.11 2.67 5.34
N LEU A 224 16.86 2.64 5.77
CA LEU A 224 16.27 1.55 6.55
C LEU A 224 15.26 0.81 5.69
N LYS A 225 15.42 -0.51 5.61
CA LYS A 225 14.49 -1.44 4.97
C LYS A 225 13.98 -2.44 6.02
N ALA A 226 12.69 -2.71 6.02
CA ALA A 226 12.05 -3.73 6.84
C ALA A 226 11.25 -4.67 5.92
N THR A 227 11.62 -5.96 5.90
CA THR A 227 11.03 -6.99 5.04
C THR A 227 10.23 -7.96 5.91
N PRO A 228 8.91 -8.09 5.72
CA PRO A 228 8.10 -9.02 6.48
C PRO A 228 8.23 -10.44 5.92
N TYR A 229 8.04 -11.44 6.78
CA TYR A 229 7.96 -12.84 6.40
C TYR A 229 6.75 -13.50 7.05
N SER A 230 6.05 -14.34 6.29
CA SER A 230 4.98 -15.20 6.81
C SER A 230 5.53 -16.29 7.73
N ALA A 231 4.64 -17.00 8.44
CA ALA A 231 5.00 -18.19 9.21
C ALA A 231 5.60 -19.32 8.34
N SER A 232 5.28 -19.34 7.04
CA SER A 232 5.86 -20.26 6.04
C SER A 232 7.19 -19.77 5.44
N GLY A 233 7.73 -18.65 5.91
CA GLY A 233 9.00 -18.09 5.44
C GLY A 233 8.93 -17.36 4.08
N VAL A 234 7.72 -17.09 3.58
CA VAL A 234 7.52 -16.32 2.34
C VAL A 234 7.72 -14.83 2.64
N ALA A 235 8.62 -14.18 1.90
CA ALA A 235 8.84 -12.74 2.00
C ALA A 235 7.63 -11.97 1.44
N GLY A 236 7.12 -11.00 2.20
CA GLY A 236 6.14 -10.03 1.73
C GLY A 236 6.79 -8.74 1.25
N THR A 237 5.96 -7.75 0.88
CA THR A 237 6.43 -6.44 0.41
C THR A 237 7.21 -5.70 1.50
N PRO A 238 8.48 -5.33 1.28
CA PRO A 238 9.25 -4.54 2.23
C PRO A 238 8.83 -3.07 2.23
N VAL A 239 8.94 -2.41 3.38
CA VAL A 239 9.00 -0.94 3.45
C VAL A 239 10.47 -0.51 3.46
N GLN A 240 10.79 0.55 2.72
CA GLN A 240 12.12 1.14 2.69
C GLN A 240 12.00 2.66 2.70
N VAL A 241 12.84 3.32 3.50
CA VAL A 241 12.95 4.78 3.57
C VAL A 241 14.40 5.20 3.73
N SER A 242 14.76 6.29 3.08
CA SER A 242 16.03 6.99 3.24
C SER A 242 15.82 8.23 4.10
N PHE A 243 16.73 8.50 5.03
CA PHE A 243 16.62 9.63 5.95
C PHE A 243 18.00 10.15 6.35
N ASN A 244 18.03 11.35 6.93
CA ASN A 244 19.25 11.99 7.41
C ASN A 244 19.13 12.26 8.91
N ILE A 245 20.18 11.94 9.66
CA ILE A 245 20.34 12.32 11.07
C ILE A 245 21.23 13.56 11.14
N LYS A 246 20.79 14.58 11.88
CA LYS A 246 21.50 15.83 12.18
C LYS A 246 21.48 16.08 13.69
N GLU A 247 22.33 16.99 14.16
CA GLU A 247 22.24 17.53 15.52
C GLU A 247 20.91 18.29 15.74
#